data_AF-A0A920VYZ0-F1
#
_entry.id   AF-A0A920VYZ0-F1
#
_cell.length_a   1.000
_cell.length_b   1.000
_cell.length_c   1.000
_cell.angle_alpha   90.00
_cell.angle_beta   90.00
_cell.angle_gamma   90.00
#
_symmetry.space_group_name_H-M   'P 1'
#
loop_
_entity.id
_entity.type
_entity.pdbx_description
1 polymer ?
#
loop_
_entity_poly.entity_id
_entity_poly.type
_entity_poly.pdbx_seq_one_letter_code
_entity_poly.pdbx_strand_id
1 'polypeptide(L)'
;MSNSLRIFHQLQADLNQIILGQERLIERILIVLLADGHLLVEGAPGLAKTRAIKAFGEKIEGEFQRIQFTPDLLPADVTGTDIFVPKRVVSNFSQDRFFII
;
A
#
# COMPACT_ATOMS: atom_id res chain seq x y z
N MET A 1 10.64 14.52 19.83
CA MET A 1 9.98 15.01 18.59
C MET A 1 10.96 15.20 17.41
N SER A 2 12.23 15.57 17.61
CA SER A 2 13.19 15.76 16.50
C SER A 2 13.54 14.49 15.70
N ASN A 3 13.53 13.32 16.34
CA ASN A 3 13.90 12.06 15.67
C ASN A 3 12.89 11.62 14.61
N SER A 4 11.59 11.78 14.89
CA SER A 4 10.51 11.36 13.97
C SER A 4 10.49 12.16 12.67
N LEU A 5 10.71 13.48 12.74
CA LEU A 5 10.84 14.33 11.55
C LEU A 5 12.05 13.95 10.70
N ARG A 6 13.18 13.60 11.35
CA ARG A 6 14.38 13.15 10.64
C ARG A 6 14.15 11.83 9.92
N ILE A 7 13.51 10.86 10.58
CA ILE A 7 13.14 9.57 9.97
C ILE A 7 12.21 9.78 8.77
N PHE A 8 11.22 10.67 8.91
CA PHE A 8 10.28 10.98 7.85
C PHE A 8 10.97 11.61 6.63
N HIS A 9 11.84 12.60 6.83
CA HIS A 9 12.60 13.21 5.74
C HIS A 9 13.58 12.22 5.09
N GLN A 10 14.17 11.31 5.88
CA GLN A 10 15.01 10.25 5.33
C GLN A 10 14.19 9.29 4.45
N LEU A 11 13.00 8.89 4.90
CA LEU A 11 12.08 8.08 4.11
C LEU A 11 11.71 8.76 2.79
N GLN A 12 11.37 10.06 2.83
CA GLN A 12 11.07 10.84 1.62
C GLN A 12 12.26 10.88 0.65
N ALA A 13 13.47 11.12 1.17
CA ALA A 13 14.68 11.16 0.36
C ALA A 13 14.98 9.81 -0.31
N ASP A 14 14.89 8.71 0.45
CA ASP A 14 15.09 7.35 -0.04
C ASP A 14 14.11 7.00 -1.17
N LEU A 15 12.83 7.36 -1.01
CA LEU A 15 11.80 7.10 -2.03
C LEU A 15 12.05 7.91 -3.30
N ASN A 16 12.43 9.18 -3.18
CA ASN A 16 12.76 10.02 -4.34
C ASN A 16 13.97 9.50 -5.13
N GLN A 17 14.91 8.79 -4.50
CA GLN A 17 16.02 8.14 -5.21
C GLN A 17 15.58 6.90 -6.01
N ILE A 18 14.56 6.17 -5.53
CA ILE A 18 14.07 4.96 -6.19
C ILE A 18 13.10 5.30 -7.33
N ILE A 19 12.32 6.37 -7.17
CA ILE A 19 11.28 6.78 -8.12
C ILE A 19 11.63 8.15 -8.71
N LEU A 20 12.33 8.12 -9.84
CA LEU A 20 12.76 9.33 -10.55
C LEU A 20 11.57 10.05 -11.19
N GLY A 21 11.48 11.37 -10.97
CA GLY A 21 10.52 12.25 -11.65
C GLY A 21 9.08 12.15 -11.15
N GLN A 22 8.83 11.54 -9.98
CA GLN A 22 7.49 11.40 -9.40
C GLN A 22 7.41 11.93 -7.96
N GLU A 23 8.05 13.07 -7.67
CA GLU A 23 8.08 13.68 -6.34
C GLU A 23 6.67 13.88 -5.75
N ARG A 24 5.73 14.32 -6.59
CA ARG A 24 4.33 14.54 -6.19
C ARG A 24 3.59 13.25 -5.81
N LEU A 25 3.96 12.10 -6.38
CA LEU A 25 3.44 10.81 -5.96
C LEU A 25 3.96 10.44 -4.57
N ILE A 26 5.26 10.64 -4.33
CA ILE A 26 5.88 10.39 -3.02
C ILE A 26 5.24 11.25 -1.93
N GLU A 27 5.05 12.55 -2.19
CA GLU A 27 4.37 13.45 -1.25
C GLU A 27 2.97 12.94 -0.88
N ARG A 28 2.18 12.51 -1.87
CA ARG A 28 0.82 11.98 -1.63
C ARG A 28 0.83 10.69 -0.82
N ILE A 29 1.75 9.78 -1.11
CA ILE A 29 1.93 8.54 -0.34
C ILE A 29 2.23 8.88 1.13
N LEU A 30 3.13 9.83 1.38
CA LEU A 30 3.50 10.23 2.73
C LEU A 30 2.37 10.96 3.47
N ILE A 31 1.59 11.80 2.76
CA ILE A 31 0.39 12.45 3.33
C ILE A 31 -0.63 11.39 3.74
N VAL A 32 -0.87 10.39 2.89
CA VAL A 32 -1.82 9.30 3.18
C VAL A 32 -1.36 8.48 4.39
N LEU A 33 -0.06 8.21 4.51
CA LEU A 33 0.51 7.54 5.68
C LEU A 33 0.26 8.33 6.97
N LEU A 34 0.42 9.66 6.94
CA LEU A 34 0.20 10.52 8.10
C LEU A 34 -1.28 10.70 8.44
N ALA A 35 -2.15 10.66 7.44
CA ALA A 35 -3.58 10.84 7.58
C ALA A 35 -4.34 9.53 7.89
N ASP A 36 -3.65 8.39 7.92
CA ASP A 36 -4.24 7.04 8.00
C ASP A 36 -5.33 6.82 6.93
N GLY A 37 -5.07 7.32 5.72
CA GLY A 37 -6.00 7.31 4.60
C GLY A 37 -5.76 6.15 3.62
N HIS A 38 -6.54 6.15 2.54
CA HIS A 38 -6.32 5.27 1.38
C HIS A 38 -5.87 6.10 0.17
N LEU A 39 -4.92 5.56 -0.61
CA LEU A 39 -4.42 6.19 -1.83
C LEU A 39 -4.86 5.39 -3.06
N LEU A 40 -5.60 6.03 -3.96
CA LEU A 40 -5.84 5.50 -5.30
C LEU A 40 -4.82 6.11 -6.28
N VAL A 41 -4.03 5.27 -6.95
CA VAL A 41 -2.95 5.72 -7.84
C VAL A 41 -3.29 5.47 -9.30
N GLU A 42 -3.88 6.46 -9.96
CA GLU A 42 -4.23 6.41 -11.38
C GLU A 42 -3.19 7.09 -12.27
N GLY A 43 -3.08 6.65 -13.54
CA GLY A 43 -2.35 7.37 -14.58
C GLY A 43 -1.85 6.46 -15.70
N ALA A 44 -1.17 7.04 -16.70
CA ALA A 44 -0.65 6.32 -17.85
C ALA A 44 0.28 5.14 -17.47
N PRO A 45 0.26 4.01 -18.21
CA PRO A 45 1.19 2.90 -17.98
C PRO A 45 2.65 3.38 -18.10
N GLY A 46 3.54 2.79 -17.30
CA GLY A 46 4.97 3.11 -17.35
C GLY A 46 5.45 4.23 -16.40
N LEU A 47 4.56 4.93 -15.70
CA LEU A 47 4.92 6.01 -14.76
C LEU A 47 5.42 5.52 -13.38
N ALA A 48 6.08 4.37 -13.32
CA ALA A 48 6.67 3.80 -12.10
C ALA A 48 5.73 3.63 -10.87
N LYS A 49 4.40 3.72 -11.03
CA LYS A 49 3.40 3.60 -9.95
C LYS A 49 3.57 2.35 -9.09
N THR A 50 3.67 1.18 -9.73
CA THR A 50 3.87 -0.10 -9.03
C THR A 50 5.21 -0.15 -8.30
N ARG A 51 6.26 0.46 -8.87
CA ARG A 51 7.57 0.54 -8.22
C ARG A 51 7.50 1.44 -6.99
N ALA A 52 6.76 2.53 -7.06
CA ALA A 52 6.60 3.46 -5.95
C ALA A 52 5.91 2.82 -4.75
N ILE A 53 4.80 2.12 -4.98
CA ILE A 53 4.04 1.49 -3.90
C ILE A 53 4.84 0.32 -3.29
N LYS A 54 5.55 -0.47 -4.11
CA LYS A 54 6.42 -1.55 -3.60
C LYS A 54 7.56 -1.02 -2.73
N ALA A 55 8.32 -0.05 -3.25
CA ALA A 55 9.44 0.54 -2.52
C ALA A 55 8.98 1.21 -1.22
N PHE A 56 7.79 1.81 -1.23
CA PHE A 56 7.17 2.35 -0.04
C PHE A 56 6.83 1.26 0.99
N GLY A 57 6.11 0.20 0.58
CA GLY A 57 5.74 -0.91 1.48
C GLY A 57 6.95 -1.59 2.11
N GLU A 58 8.02 -1.82 1.34
CA GLU A 58 9.30 -2.38 1.82
C GLU A 58 9.95 -1.51 2.91
N LYS A 59 9.78 -0.17 2.85
CA LYS A 59 10.40 0.78 3.78
C LYS A 59 9.61 1.00 5.07
N ILE A 60 8.30 0.74 5.06
CA ILE A 60 7.42 0.96 6.22
C ILE A 60 7.05 -0.34 6.95
N GLU A 61 7.66 -1.47 6.57
CA GLU A 61 7.32 -2.81 7.09
C GLU A 61 5.82 -3.13 7.02
N GLY A 62 5.13 -2.56 6.01
CA GLY A 62 3.69 -2.73 5.83
C GLY A 62 3.36 -3.97 5.00
N GLU A 63 2.20 -4.59 5.27
CA GLU A 63 1.70 -5.66 4.43
C GLU A 63 1.23 -5.12 3.07
N PHE A 64 1.82 -5.64 2.00
CA PHE A 64 1.47 -5.27 0.64
C PHE A 64 0.56 -6.35 0.02
N GLN A 65 -0.66 -5.95 -0.37
CA GLN A 65 -1.59 -6.82 -1.08
C GLN A 65 -1.99 -6.20 -2.42
N ARG A 66 -1.76 -6.94 -3.51
CA ARG A 66 -2.19 -6.56 -4.85
C ARG A 66 -3.50 -7.28 -5.18
N ILE A 67 -4.58 -6.54 -5.38
CA ILE A 67 -5.87 -7.08 -5.82
C ILE A 67 -6.08 -6.65 -7.27
N GLN A 68 -6.05 -7.60 -8.20
CA GLN A 68 -6.34 -7.30 -9.59
C GLN A 68 -7.85 -7.31 -9.81
N PHE A 69 -8.44 -6.16 -10.11
CA PHE A 69 -9.82 -6.10 -10.56
C PHE A 69 -9.97 -6.83 -11.91
N THR A 70 -10.75 -7.90 -11.91
CA THR A 70 -11.25 -8.61 -13.08
C THR A 70 -12.78 -8.48 -13.09
N PRO A 71 -13.44 -8.54 -14.27
CA PRO A 71 -14.90 -8.46 -14.34
C PRO A 71 -15.61 -9.56 -13.54
N ASP A 72 -14.91 -10.66 -13.25
CA ASP A 72 -15.40 -11.81 -12.49
C ASP A 72 -15.14 -11.69 -10.97
N LEU A 73 -14.49 -10.62 -10.50
CA LEU A 73 -14.18 -10.43 -9.09
C LEU A 73 -15.48 -10.22 -8.29
N LEU A 74 -15.79 -11.14 -7.39
CA LEU A 74 -16.95 -11.04 -6.51
C LEU A 74 -16.62 -10.09 -5.33
N PRO A 75 -17.61 -9.36 -4.79
CA PRO A 75 -17.39 -8.55 -3.58
C PRO A 75 -16.77 -9.34 -2.42
N ALA A 76 -17.12 -10.62 -2.32
CA ALA A 76 -16.61 -11.54 -1.31
C ALA A 76 -15.12 -11.89 -1.48
N ASP A 77 -14.52 -11.66 -2.66
CA ASP A 77 -13.09 -11.85 -2.89
C ASP A 77 -12.25 -10.70 -2.30
N VAL A 78 -12.87 -9.52 -2.08
CA VAL A 78 -12.22 -8.32 -1.51
C VAL A 78 -12.52 -8.18 -0.02
N THR A 79 -13.75 -8.47 0.40
CA THR A 79 -14.15 -8.43 1.82
C THR A 79 -13.74 -9.66 2.61
N GLY A 80 -13.24 -10.70 1.92
CA GLY A 80 -13.03 -12.04 2.48
C GLY A 80 -14.30 -12.88 2.40
N THR A 81 -14.12 -14.18 2.13
CA THR A 81 -15.16 -15.21 2.23
C THR A 81 -14.95 -15.98 3.53
N ASP A 82 -16.01 -16.29 4.27
CA ASP A 82 -15.93 -17.27 5.35
C ASP A 82 -15.57 -18.64 4.74
N ILE A 83 -14.31 -19.05 4.88
CA ILE A 83 -13.87 -20.37 4.44
C ILE A 83 -14.43 -21.38 5.45
N PHE A 84 -15.55 -22.00 5.11
CA PHE A 84 -16.13 -23.08 5.92
C PHE A 84 -15.27 -24.33 5.80
N VAL A 85 -14.19 -24.41 6.58
CA VAL A 85 -13.40 -25.64 6.73
C VAL A 85 -14.17 -26.55 7.70
N PRO A 86 -14.61 -27.75 7.31
CA PRO A 86 -15.28 -28.69 8.21
C PRO A 86 -14.29 -29.35 9.20
N LYS A 87 -13.45 -28.55 9.85
CA LYS A 87 -12.78 -28.77 11.15
C LYS A 87 -11.95 -27.52 11.42
N ARG A 88 -12.37 -26.73 12.40
CA ARG A 88 -11.72 -25.52 12.93
C ARG A 88 -11.92 -24.26 12.06
N VAL A 89 -12.84 -23.42 12.53
CA VAL A 89 -12.92 -22.00 12.14
C VAL A 89 -11.66 -21.33 12.66
N VAL A 90 -10.73 -21.00 11.77
CA VAL A 90 -9.63 -20.09 12.06
C VAL A 90 -9.92 -18.82 11.29
N SER A 91 -10.45 -17.82 11.99
CA SER A 91 -10.67 -16.49 11.44
C SER A 91 -9.31 -15.80 11.30
N ASN A 92 -8.62 -16.01 10.19
CA ASN A 92 -7.40 -15.24 9.89
C ASN A 92 -7.82 -13.89 9.29
N PHE A 93 -8.17 -12.95 10.17
CA PHE A 93 -8.37 -11.56 9.82
C PHE A 93 -7.05 -10.83 10.09
N SER A 94 -6.27 -10.47 9.05
CA SER A 94 -5.19 -9.51 9.22
C SER A 94 -5.80 -8.11 9.13
N GLN A 95 -5.83 -7.37 10.25
CA GLN A 95 -6.07 -5.93 10.25
C GLN A 95 -4.75 -5.20 10.01
N ASP A 96 -4.11 -5.50 8.90
CA ASP A 96 -2.87 -4.83 8.53
C ASP A 96 -3.16 -3.77 7.47
N ARG A 97 -2.46 -2.64 7.54
CA ARG A 97 -2.72 -1.46 6.70
C ARG A 97 -2.53 -1.82 5.22
N PHE A 98 -3.64 -2.06 4.52
CA PHE A 98 -3.64 -2.53 3.14
C PHE A 98 -3.38 -1.40 2.14
N PHE A 99 -2.33 -1.55 1.34
CA PHE A 99 -2.08 -0.72 0.16
C PHE A 99 -2.53 -1.47 -1.10
N ILE A 100 -3.71 -1.10 -1.62
CA ILE A 100 -4.25 -1.66 -2.86
C ILE A 100 -3.64 -0.90 -4.06
N ILE A 101 -3.09 -1.65 -5.04
CA ILE A 101 -2.73 -1.15 -6.38
C ILE A 101 -3.88 -1.41 -7.33
#